data_AF-A0A929K238-F1
#
_entry.id   AF-A0A929K238-F1
#
_cell.length_a   1.000
_cell.length_b   1.000
_cell.length_c   1.000
_cell.angle_alpha   90.00
_cell.angle_beta   90.00
_cell.angle_gamma   90.00
#
_symmetry.space_group_name_H-M   'P 1'
#
loop_
_entity.id
_entity.type
_entity.pdbx_description
1 polymer ?
#
loop_
_entity_poly.entity_id
_entity_poly.type
_entity_poly.pdbx_seq_one_letter_code
_entity_poly.pdbx_strand_id
1 'polypeptide(L)'
;MNQYTHLDTARNKLAKIWFIGGGIPFVLLILQSILGKYGDNVEDAWTWFIPAVFPTLTLMVSVIGAAAMKPKEDRMVQGNFLALTKATSYAYLIALTLVMLMQPFSPYEDPIKLFSISNYFLTPLQGIVVGALAFLFTSDTKPNE
;
A
#
# COMPACT_ATOMS: atom_id res chain seq x y z
N MET A 1 -10.03 -20.09 -17.44
CA MET A 1 -8.73 -20.68 -17.08
C MET A 1 -8.18 -19.93 -15.87
N ASN A 2 -8.08 -20.57 -14.71
CA ASN A 2 -7.39 -19.98 -13.57
C ASN A 2 -5.88 -20.00 -13.87
N GLN A 3 -5.34 -18.86 -14.32
CA GLN A 3 -3.89 -18.74 -14.50
C GLN A 3 -3.23 -18.73 -13.12
N TYR A 4 -2.23 -19.57 -12.93
CA TYR A 4 -1.38 -19.52 -11.74
C TYR A 4 -0.17 -18.62 -12.01
N THR A 5 0.37 -18.01 -10.97
CA THR A 5 1.58 -17.16 -11.06
C THR A 5 2.55 -17.57 -9.97
N HIS A 6 3.85 -17.63 -10.28
CA HIS A 6 4.88 -17.86 -9.25
C HIS A 6 4.82 -16.79 -8.16
N LEU A 7 4.95 -17.21 -6.92
CA LEU A 7 4.87 -16.35 -5.74
C LEU A 7 5.91 -15.21 -5.79
N ASP A 8 7.12 -15.48 -6.27
CA ASP A 8 8.16 -14.45 -6.44
C ASP A 8 7.77 -13.37 -7.45
N THR A 9 7.10 -13.76 -8.53
CA THR A 9 6.55 -12.81 -9.50
C THR A 9 5.43 -11.97 -8.89
N ALA A 10 4.58 -12.58 -8.06
CA ALA A 10 3.52 -11.88 -7.35
C ALA A 10 4.09 -10.86 -6.34
N ARG A 11 5.05 -11.26 -5.51
CA ARG A 11 5.78 -10.39 -4.56
C ARG A 11 6.39 -9.18 -5.27
N ASN A 12 7.14 -9.42 -6.36
CA ASN A 12 7.78 -8.36 -7.13
C ASN A 12 6.77 -7.38 -7.77
N LYS A 13 5.64 -7.88 -8.27
CA LYS A 13 4.57 -7.02 -8.80
C LYS A 13 3.95 -6.15 -7.71
N LEU A 14 3.63 -6.74 -6.56
CA LEU A 14 3.02 -6.01 -5.42
C LEU A 14 4.00 -5.01 -4.81
N ALA A 15 5.27 -5.36 -4.67
CA ALA A 15 6.30 -4.45 -4.21
C ALA A 15 6.42 -3.22 -5.12
N LYS A 16 6.48 -3.42 -6.45
CA LYS A 16 6.49 -2.29 -7.40
C LYS A 16 5.28 -1.37 -7.23
N ILE A 17 4.09 -1.95 -7.06
CA ILE A 17 2.85 -1.18 -6.82
C ILE A 17 2.98 -0.32 -5.56
N TRP A 18 3.44 -0.90 -4.46
CA TRP A 18 3.54 -0.20 -3.18
C TRP A 18 4.70 0.81 -3.13
N PHE A 19 5.85 0.51 -3.71
CA PHE A 19 6.96 1.47 -3.77
C PHE A 19 6.64 2.66 -4.67
N ILE A 20 6.05 2.43 -5.85
CA ILE A 20 5.66 3.53 -6.75
C ILE A 20 4.48 4.29 -6.16
N GLY A 21 3.40 3.57 -5.83
CA GLY A 21 2.15 4.19 -5.37
C GLY A 21 2.21 4.77 -3.96
N GLY A 22 3.09 4.27 -3.09
CA GLY A 22 3.40 4.88 -1.79
C GLY A 22 4.47 5.98 -1.89
N GLY A 23 5.37 5.89 -2.88
CA GLY A 23 6.37 6.91 -3.16
C GLY A 23 5.77 8.23 -3.66
N ILE A 24 4.71 8.16 -4.48
CA ILE A 24 3.99 9.35 -4.96
C ILE A 24 3.47 10.22 -3.81
N PRO A 25 2.61 9.73 -2.89
CA PRO A 25 2.12 10.55 -1.79
C PRO A 25 3.22 10.91 -0.78
N PHE A 26 4.27 10.09 -0.64
CA PHE A 26 5.45 10.45 0.16
C PHE A 26 6.18 11.68 -0.40
N VAL A 27 6.45 11.71 -1.71
CA VAL A 27 7.07 12.88 -2.37
C VAL A 27 6.16 14.10 -2.27
N LEU A 28 4.84 13.93 -2.47
CA LEU A 28 3.88 15.01 -2.28
C LEU A 28 3.95 15.58 -0.85
N LEU A 29 4.02 14.72 0.16
CA LEU A 29 4.07 15.13 1.56
C LEU A 29 5.36 15.89 1.88
N ILE A 30 6.50 15.45 1.33
CA ILE A 30 7.79 16.16 1.45
C ILE A 30 7.67 17.56 0.85
N LEU A 31 7.19 17.65 -0.39
CA LEU A 31 7.04 18.94 -1.07
C LEU A 31 6.12 19.88 -0.29
N GLN A 32 4.96 19.38 0.18
CA GLN A 32 4.03 20.17 0.97
C GLN A 32 4.62 20.59 2.32
N SER A 33 5.43 19.74 2.96
CA SER A 33 6.14 20.07 4.21
C SER A 33 7.17 21.19 3.99
N ILE A 34 8.00 21.08 2.95
CA ILE A 34 9.03 22.08 2.62
C ILE A 34 8.39 23.42 2.22
N LEU A 35 7.27 23.37 1.51
CA LEU A 35 6.51 24.56 1.11
C LEU A 35 5.70 25.19 2.26
N GLY A 36 5.80 24.65 3.48
CA GLY A 36 5.14 25.19 4.66
C GLY A 36 3.62 24.99 4.68
N LYS A 37 3.08 24.05 3.90
CA LYS A 37 1.63 23.86 3.73
C LYS A 37 0.91 23.52 5.05
N TYR A 38 1.61 22.91 6.00
CA TYR A 38 1.06 22.46 7.28
C TYR A 38 1.42 23.37 8.46
N GLY A 39 2.29 24.37 8.28
CA GLY A 39 2.79 25.22 9.37
C GLY A 39 3.32 24.38 10.55
N ASP A 40 2.83 24.68 11.75
CA ASP A 40 3.20 23.97 12.99
C ASP A 40 2.67 22.52 13.05
N ASN A 41 1.72 22.15 12.18
CA ASN A 41 1.09 20.83 12.17
C ASN A 41 1.77 19.83 11.21
N VAL A 42 3.01 20.10 10.81
CA VAL A 42 3.76 19.20 9.91
C VAL A 42 3.92 17.80 10.52
N GLU A 43 4.14 17.71 11.84
CA GLU A 43 4.28 16.45 12.55
C GLU A 43 3.00 15.60 12.47
N ASP A 44 1.82 16.23 12.57
CA ASP A 44 0.54 15.54 12.46
C ASP A 44 0.32 14.93 11.07
N ALA A 45 0.75 15.65 10.02
CA ALA A 45 0.68 15.16 8.64
C ALA A 45 1.54 13.90 8.45
N TRP A 46 2.75 13.87 9.03
CA TRP A 46 3.62 12.70 9.03
C TRP A 46 3.08 11.55 9.89
N THR A 47 2.49 11.87 11.05
CA THR A 47 1.87 10.91 11.96
C THR A 47 0.65 10.23 11.33
N TRP A 48 -0.06 10.92 10.43
CA TRP A 48 -1.11 10.31 9.61
C TRP A 48 -0.53 9.43 8.49
N PHE A 49 0.50 9.88 7.79
CA PHE A 49 1.01 9.21 6.59
C PHE A 49 1.82 7.95 6.88
N ILE A 50 2.72 8.00 7.86
CA ILE A 50 3.63 6.89 8.19
C ILE A 50 2.87 5.58 8.45
N PRO A 51 1.88 5.51 9.36
CA PRO A 51 1.16 4.26 9.62
C PRO A 51 0.31 3.79 8.44
N ALA A 52 -0.07 4.67 7.52
CA ALA A 52 -0.82 4.33 6.31
C ALA A 52 0.02 3.51 5.31
N VAL A 53 1.32 3.79 5.19
CA VAL A 53 2.15 3.22 4.11
C VAL A 53 3.28 2.34 4.62
N PHE A 54 3.93 2.72 5.72
CA PHE A 54 5.19 2.15 6.16
C PHE A 54 5.11 0.66 6.56
N PRO A 55 4.05 0.18 7.25
CA PRO A 55 3.92 -1.24 7.56
C PRO A 55 3.92 -2.12 6.31
N THR A 56 3.22 -1.69 5.25
CA THR A 56 3.12 -2.48 4.02
C THR A 56 4.40 -2.42 3.19
N LEU A 57 5.09 -1.27 3.13
CA LEU A 57 6.43 -1.21 2.52
C LEU A 57 7.42 -2.14 3.23
N THR A 58 7.40 -2.14 4.56
CA THR A 58 8.24 -3.04 5.38
C THR A 58 7.94 -4.51 5.09
N LEU A 59 6.66 -4.86 4.93
CA LEU A 59 6.26 -6.21 4.50
C LEU A 59 6.84 -6.55 3.12
N MET A 60 6.76 -5.65 2.14
CA MET A 60 7.31 -5.87 0.79
C MET A 60 8.81 -6.13 0.81
N VAL A 61 9.57 -5.32 1.57
CA VAL A 61 11.01 -5.52 1.75
C VAL A 61 11.29 -6.87 2.40
N SER A 62 10.55 -7.20 3.46
CA SER A 62 10.71 -8.46 4.20
C SER A 62 10.49 -9.68 3.32
N VAL A 63 9.43 -9.72 2.51
CA VAL A 63 9.14 -10.88 1.66
C VAL A 63 10.11 -11.02 0.49
N ILE A 64 10.59 -9.91 -0.07
CA ILE A 64 11.63 -9.94 -1.12
C ILE A 64 12.97 -10.38 -0.54
N GLY A 65 13.36 -9.82 0.61
CA GLY A 65 14.61 -10.18 1.29
C GLY A 65 14.63 -11.65 1.69
N ALA A 66 13.52 -12.17 2.23
CA ALA A 66 13.39 -13.59 2.54
C ALA A 66 13.49 -14.48 1.30
N ALA A 67 12.93 -14.07 0.16
CA ALA A 67 13.04 -14.81 -1.10
C ALA A 67 14.47 -14.81 -1.65
N ALA A 68 15.21 -13.72 -1.50
CA ALA A 68 16.61 -13.61 -1.95
C ALA A 68 17.57 -14.55 -1.19
N MET A 69 17.23 -14.93 0.04
CA MET A 69 18.06 -15.81 0.89
C MET A 69 17.74 -17.31 0.73
N LYS A 70 16.62 -17.67 0.08
CA LYS A 70 16.17 -19.06 -0.03
C LYS A 70 16.37 -19.60 -1.45
N PRO A 71 16.54 -20.93 -1.61
CA PRO A 71 16.49 -21.57 -2.92
C PRO A 71 15.18 -21.24 -3.64
N LYS A 72 15.23 -21.24 -4.97
CA LYS A 72 14.11 -20.84 -5.85
C LYS A 72 12.81 -21.52 -5.43
N GLU A 73 11.82 -20.72 -5.09
CA GLU A 73 10.57 -21.17 -4.51
C GLU A 73 9.55 -21.48 -5.60
N ASP A 74 9.09 -22.73 -5.69
CA ASP A 74 8.13 -23.17 -6.73
C ASP A 74 6.66 -23.00 -6.30
N ARG A 75 6.40 -22.12 -5.33
CA ARG A 75 5.05 -21.85 -4.86
C ARG A 75 4.29 -21.02 -5.88
N MET A 76 3.03 -21.40 -6.09
CA MET A 76 2.13 -20.76 -7.04
C MET A 76 0.96 -20.12 -6.30
N VAL A 77 0.49 -18.99 -6.83
CA VAL A 77 -0.72 -18.31 -6.36
C VAL A 77 -1.75 -18.24 -7.47
N GLN A 78 -3.04 -18.25 -7.10
CA GLN A 78 -4.13 -18.10 -8.05
C GLN A 78 -4.13 -16.68 -8.64
N GLY A 79 -4.17 -16.58 -9.97
CA GLY A 79 -4.12 -15.32 -10.70
C GLY A 79 -5.30 -14.39 -10.41
N ASN A 80 -6.50 -14.94 -10.20
CA ASN A 80 -7.68 -14.17 -9.80
C ASN A 80 -7.48 -13.52 -8.43
N PHE A 81 -6.90 -14.26 -7.49
CA PHE A 81 -6.60 -13.74 -6.15
C PHE A 81 -5.51 -12.65 -6.22
N LEU A 82 -4.44 -12.88 -7.00
CA LEU A 82 -3.44 -11.84 -7.27
C LEU A 82 -4.06 -10.59 -7.93
N ALA A 83 -5.01 -10.76 -8.86
CA ALA A 83 -5.71 -9.64 -9.48
C ALA A 83 -6.52 -8.84 -8.45
N LEU A 84 -7.23 -9.52 -7.54
CA LEU A 84 -7.95 -8.90 -6.44
C LEU A 84 -7.01 -8.14 -5.49
N THR A 85 -5.92 -8.77 -5.05
CA THR A 85 -4.93 -8.13 -4.15
C THR A 85 -4.28 -6.90 -4.78
N LYS A 86 -4.02 -6.94 -6.08
CA LYS A 86 -3.56 -5.74 -6.82
C LYS A 86 -4.63 -4.67 -6.86
N ALA A 87 -5.88 -5.03 -7.18
CA ALA A 87 -6.98 -4.08 -7.29
C ALA A 87 -7.23 -3.36 -5.95
N THR A 88 -7.25 -4.10 -4.84
CA THR A 88 -7.40 -3.50 -3.50
C THR A 88 -6.20 -2.61 -3.14
N SER A 89 -4.97 -3.04 -3.47
CA SER A 89 -3.76 -2.21 -3.27
C SER A 89 -3.82 -0.90 -4.05
N TYR A 90 -4.21 -0.95 -5.33
CA TYR A 90 -4.38 0.26 -6.14
C TYR A 90 -5.49 1.16 -5.59
N ALA A 91 -6.65 0.59 -5.24
CA ALA A 91 -7.75 1.35 -4.67
C ALA A 91 -7.33 2.10 -3.41
N TYR A 92 -6.57 1.44 -2.52
CA TYR A 92 -6.02 2.06 -1.31
C TYR A 92 -5.06 3.22 -1.63
N LEU A 93 -4.07 2.99 -2.48
CA LEU A 93 -3.05 4.00 -2.81
C LEU A 93 -3.64 5.20 -3.57
N ILE A 94 -4.62 4.95 -4.43
CA ILE A 94 -5.39 6.00 -5.11
C ILE A 94 -6.19 6.80 -4.07
N ALA A 95 -6.93 6.14 -3.18
CA ALA A 95 -7.70 6.82 -2.14
C ALA A 95 -6.80 7.69 -1.23
N LEU A 96 -5.66 7.13 -0.79
CA LEU A 96 -4.66 7.85 0.02
C LEU A 96 -4.14 9.09 -0.71
N THR A 97 -3.76 8.95 -1.98
CA THR A 97 -3.24 10.06 -2.78
C THR A 97 -4.32 11.12 -3.04
N LEU A 98 -5.55 10.67 -3.33
CA LEU A 98 -6.69 11.57 -3.54
C LEU A 98 -6.99 12.42 -2.32
N VAL A 99 -6.87 11.89 -1.09
CA VAL A 99 -7.05 12.69 0.14
C VAL A 99 -6.11 13.90 0.15
N MET A 100 -4.84 13.70 -0.21
CA MET A 100 -3.86 14.79 -0.27
C MET A 100 -4.16 15.77 -1.43
N LEU A 101 -4.60 15.27 -2.58
CA LEU A 101 -4.93 16.11 -3.74
C LEU A 101 -6.26 16.86 -3.60
N MET A 102 -7.17 16.39 -2.75
CA MET A 102 -8.46 17.01 -2.46
C MET A 102 -8.37 18.09 -1.38
N GLN A 103 -7.25 18.20 -0.68
CA GLN A 103 -6.98 19.25 0.29
C GLN A 103 -7.35 20.67 -0.21
N PRO A 104 -6.92 21.16 -1.39
CA PRO A 104 -7.28 22.50 -1.87
C PRO A 104 -8.77 22.69 -2.20
N PHE A 105 -9.53 21.61 -2.35
CA PHE A 105 -10.97 21.64 -2.63
C PHE A 105 -11.81 21.35 -1.38
N SER A 106 -11.16 21.13 -0.24
CA SER A 106 -11.83 20.81 1.02
C SER A 106 -12.42 22.07 1.65
N PRO A 107 -13.62 21.99 2.26
CA PRO A 107 -14.18 23.09 3.03
C PRO A 107 -13.49 23.29 4.39
N TYR A 108 -12.53 22.43 4.76
CA TYR A 108 -11.80 22.55 6.02
C TYR A 108 -10.63 23.54 5.88
N GLU A 109 -10.58 24.52 6.78
CA GLU A 109 -9.46 25.46 6.87
C GLU A 109 -8.16 24.76 7.32
N ASP A 110 -8.28 23.79 8.23
CA ASP A 110 -7.16 22.97 8.70
C ASP A 110 -7.01 21.69 7.85
N PRO A 111 -5.88 21.51 7.14
CA PRO A 111 -5.56 20.29 6.41
C PRO A 111 -5.64 19.00 7.21
N ILE A 112 -5.26 19.06 8.49
CA ILE A 112 -5.16 17.88 9.35
C ILE A 112 -6.54 17.27 9.61
N LYS A 113 -7.58 18.10 9.62
CA LYS A 113 -8.96 17.62 9.76
C LYS A 113 -9.38 16.70 8.62
N LEU A 114 -8.96 16.99 7.39
CA LEU A 114 -9.23 16.12 6.24
C LEU A 114 -8.53 14.77 6.39
N PHE A 115 -7.26 14.78 6.84
CA PHE A 115 -6.48 13.57 7.09
C PHE A 115 -7.12 12.72 8.19
N SER A 116 -7.52 13.33 9.30
CA SER A 116 -8.20 12.65 10.40
C SER A 116 -9.50 11.98 9.95
N ILE A 117 -10.34 12.69 9.19
CA ILE A 117 -11.60 12.14 8.65
C ILE A 117 -11.35 11.01 7.65
N SER A 118 -10.26 11.09 6.87
CA SER A 118 -9.97 10.06 5.89
C SER A 118 -9.72 8.67 6.49
N ASN A 119 -9.31 8.60 7.76
CA ASN A 119 -9.10 7.34 8.47
C ASN A 119 -10.38 6.49 8.56
N TYR A 120 -11.57 7.09 8.52
CA TYR A 120 -12.84 6.35 8.54
C TYR A 120 -12.99 5.38 7.37
N PHE A 121 -12.38 5.66 6.22
CA PHE A 121 -12.42 4.78 5.05
C PHE A 121 -11.05 4.21 4.68
N LEU A 122 -9.94 4.92 4.96
CA LEU A 122 -8.60 4.40 4.69
C LEU A 122 -8.25 3.20 5.59
N THR A 123 -8.58 3.24 6.88
CA THR A 123 -8.23 2.17 7.82
C THR A 123 -8.93 0.84 7.48
N PRO A 124 -10.26 0.80 7.23
CA PRO A 124 -10.91 -0.43 6.78
C PRO A 124 -10.34 -0.95 5.45
N LEU A 125 -10.07 -0.05 4.50
CA LEU A 125 -9.51 -0.42 3.21
C LEU A 125 -8.10 -0.99 3.35
N GLN A 126 -7.27 -0.40 4.22
CA GLN A 126 -5.94 -0.91 4.55
C GLN A 126 -6.04 -2.31 5.17
N GLY A 127 -7.00 -2.53 6.08
CA GLY A 127 -7.26 -3.85 6.65
C GLY A 127 -7.55 -4.92 5.59
N ILE A 128 -8.37 -4.59 4.59
CA ILE A 128 -8.65 -5.47 3.44
C ILE A 128 -7.36 -5.76 2.65
N VAL A 129 -6.54 -4.73 2.38
CA VAL A 129 -5.29 -4.93 1.64
C VAL A 129 -4.31 -5.79 2.43
N VAL A 130 -4.11 -5.51 3.71
CA VAL A 130 -3.21 -6.28 4.59
C VAL A 130 -3.67 -7.74 4.68
N GLY A 131 -4.97 -7.98 4.85
CA GLY A 131 -5.53 -9.33 4.83
C GLY A 131 -5.29 -10.06 3.51
N ALA A 132 -5.53 -9.38 2.38
CA ALA A 132 -5.30 -9.95 1.05
C ALA A 132 -3.81 -10.24 0.77
N LEU A 133 -2.90 -9.37 1.24
CA LEU A 133 -1.46 -9.57 1.16
C LEU A 133 -0.99 -10.73 2.02
N ALA A 134 -1.46 -10.79 3.27
CA ALA A 134 -1.13 -11.86 4.20
C ALA A 134 -1.53 -13.21 3.63
N PHE A 135 -2.79 -13.35 3.19
CA PHE A 135 -3.27 -14.59 2.58
C PHE A 135 -2.50 -14.95 1.31
N LEU A 136 -2.17 -13.98 0.45
CA LEU A 136 -1.41 -14.23 -0.78
C LEU A 136 0.01 -14.76 -0.48
N PHE A 137 0.68 -14.20 0.53
CA PHE A 137 2.06 -14.56 0.86
C PHE A 137 2.18 -15.85 1.68
N THR A 138 1.11 -16.27 2.36
CA THR A 138 1.03 -17.54 3.09
C THR A 138 0.35 -18.65 2.30
N SER A 139 -0.36 -18.34 1.21
CA SER A 139 -1.04 -19.36 0.41
C SER A 139 -0.03 -20.26 -0.32
N ASP A 140 -0.16 -21.56 -0.07
CA ASP A 140 0.56 -22.62 -0.76
C ASP A 140 -0.42 -23.37 -1.67
N THR A 141 -0.62 -22.89 -2.90
CA THR A 141 -1.29 -23.70 -3.91
C THR A 141 -0.24 -24.52 -4.66
N LYS A 142 -0.16 -25.82 -4.36
CA LYS A 142 0.52 -26.78 -5.25
C LYS A 142 -0.36 -26.97 -6.49
N PRO A 143 0.12 -26.74 -7.72
CA PRO A 143 -0.64 -27.10 -8.91
C PRO A 143 -0.67 -28.62 -9.02
N ASN A 144 -1.74 -29.24 -8.52
CA ASN A 144 -2.17 -30.64 -8.68
C ASN A 144 -1.08 -31.73 -8.58
N GLU A 145 -1.18 -32.57 -7.53
CA GLU A 145 -1.06 -34.02 -7.78
C GLU A 145 -2.21 -34.47 -8.69
#